data_AF-A0A349HD74-F1
#
_entry.id   AF-A0A349HD74-F1
#
_cell.length_a   1.000
_cell.length_b   1.000
_cell.length_c   1.000
_cell.angle_alpha   90.00
_cell.angle_beta   90.00
_cell.angle_gamma   90.00
#
_symmetry.space_group_name_H-M   'P 1'
#
loop_
_entity.id
_entity.type
_entity.pdbx_description
1 polymer ?
#
loop_
_entity_poly.entity_id
_entity_poly.type
_entity_poly.pdbx_seq_one_letter_code
_entity_poly.pdbx_strand_id
1 'polypeptide(L)'
;MGRGILSHHIYHRPLDLKGQDSLAKLARLVRPGSVVLDLGAGPGILGRHLVEQLGCTVDGVEYQQAAVEQAAHWYRRLECVDLEQIDLAEYFGDCHYEFIICADILEHLRWPANLLGQLPGLLAPNGQVLASVPNVAHAGLIAELLAGEFRYRPEGLLDATHLRFFTLRSLLRLLEEAGLQAVAVDAAICELHQSEFTERCLDALPPALIRALLGRPDALVYQFIVSANITGPVDESPGPLLRCPPPELRFACQLFWRLSGADYQADASSATWGQMGAERQSLTLPIPALAGPIQALRLDFADRPGLMRLYGLVLHDDAGQLLWRWDGHRESLATQPSRQLVIVESGLSSNEVVLFLAGEDPHLELPVPAVTLVGLQAGGQLAVEFSWPMSLDYLALVQHCIPRRDAETAQAVLSQQVEALQATNTHLTVRNNELTAAVATTSASNRELEAMLSTQSAGRIDLENQLNELRARIDAQAAEIHGLRRSWRERVWSGLRRHWRD
;
A
#
# COMPACT_ATOMS: atom_id res chain seq x y z
N MET A 1 14.70 -37.58 3.87
CA MET A 1 15.93 -36.88 4.25
C MET A 1 15.83 -35.47 3.73
N GLY A 2 15.98 -34.50 4.62
CA GLY A 2 15.74 -33.08 4.35
C GLY A 2 15.20 -32.41 5.61
N ARG A 3 15.94 -32.51 6.72
CA ARG A 3 15.70 -31.66 7.89
C ARG A 3 15.98 -30.23 7.42
N GLY A 4 14.93 -29.45 7.20
CA GLY A 4 15.06 -28.01 7.06
C GLY A 4 15.68 -27.50 8.35
N ILE A 5 16.92 -27.03 8.26
CA ILE A 5 17.57 -26.29 9.33
C ILE A 5 16.78 -24.97 9.40
N LEU A 6 15.84 -24.89 10.33
CA LEU A 6 15.37 -23.60 10.81
C LEU A 6 16.63 -22.91 11.34
N SER A 7 17.08 -21.85 10.68
CA SER A 7 18.15 -21.00 11.19
C SER A 7 17.65 -20.41 12.51
N HIS A 8 18.19 -20.88 13.63
CA HIS A 8 17.83 -20.38 14.96
C HIS A 8 18.47 -19.00 15.08
N HIS A 9 17.65 -17.96 14.90
CA HIS A 9 18.10 -16.57 14.95
C HIS A 9 18.43 -16.20 16.40
N ILE A 10 19.69 -15.83 16.65
CA ILE A 10 20.08 -15.19 17.91
C ILE A 10 19.72 -13.70 17.77
N TYR A 11 18.73 -13.26 18.53
CA TYR A 11 18.32 -11.86 18.55
C TYR A 11 19.39 -11.00 19.24
N HIS A 12 20.06 -10.15 18.46
CA HIS A 12 20.94 -9.10 18.97
C HIS A 12 20.20 -7.76 18.95
N ARG A 13 19.45 -7.45 20.01
CA ARG A 13 18.81 -6.15 20.17
C ARG A 13 19.74 -5.24 21.00
N PRO A 14 20.17 -4.06 20.49
CA PRO A 14 20.89 -3.09 21.30
C PRO A 14 19.98 -2.53 22.40
N LEU A 15 20.50 -2.38 23.62
CA LEU A 15 19.77 -1.79 24.73
C LEU A 15 20.00 -0.28 24.76
N ASP A 16 18.97 0.50 24.40
CA ASP A 16 18.92 1.94 24.62
C ASP A 16 17.99 2.27 25.78
N LEU A 17 18.55 2.65 26.93
CA LEU A 17 17.78 2.96 28.15
C LEU A 17 16.87 4.18 28.01
N LYS A 18 17.12 5.05 27.02
CA LYS A 18 16.23 6.18 26.70
C LYS A 18 15.08 5.75 25.79
N GLY A 19 15.18 4.56 25.21
CA GLY A 19 14.16 3.93 24.37
C GLY A 19 12.86 3.67 25.12
N GLN A 20 11.81 3.45 24.33
CA GLN A 20 10.47 3.10 24.81
C GLN A 20 10.10 1.65 24.50
N ASP A 21 11.06 0.83 24.08
CA ASP A 21 10.88 -0.61 23.88
C ASP A 21 10.74 -1.37 25.21
N SER A 22 10.27 -2.61 25.11
CA SER A 22 10.03 -3.51 26.25
C SER A 22 11.25 -3.68 27.15
N LEU A 23 12.42 -3.96 26.55
CA LEU A 23 13.64 -4.30 27.28
C LEU A 23 14.18 -3.09 28.04
N ALA A 24 14.19 -1.90 27.42
CA ALA A 24 14.57 -0.66 28.08
C ALA A 24 13.63 -0.28 29.24
N LYS A 25 12.33 -0.55 29.10
CA LYS A 25 11.34 -0.34 30.17
C LYS A 25 11.54 -1.32 31.32
N LEU A 26 11.74 -2.61 31.04
CA LEU A 26 12.03 -3.64 32.04
C LEU A 26 13.30 -3.31 32.83
N ALA A 27 14.39 -2.95 32.15
CA ALA A 27 15.67 -2.61 32.78
C ALA A 27 15.53 -1.46 33.79
N ARG A 28 14.70 -0.46 33.50
CA ARG A 28 14.45 0.70 34.38
C ARG A 28 13.65 0.36 35.65
N LEU A 29 12.94 -0.77 35.67
CA LEU A 29 12.19 -1.22 36.85
C LEU A 29 13.09 -1.93 37.87
N VAL A 30 14.24 -2.44 37.44
CA VAL A 30 15.19 -3.16 38.31
C VAL A 30 15.95 -2.16 39.17
N ARG A 31 15.98 -2.42 40.48
CA ARG A 31 16.73 -1.59 41.43
C ARG A 31 18.24 -1.92 41.38
N PRO A 32 19.12 -0.92 41.55
CA PRO A 32 20.56 -1.17 41.69
C PRO A 32 20.89 -2.12 42.84
N GLY A 33 21.86 -3.00 42.63
CA GLY A 33 22.34 -3.96 43.62
C GLY A 33 21.42 -5.16 43.87
N SER A 34 20.33 -5.31 43.11
CA SER A 34 19.37 -6.39 43.32
C SER A 34 19.84 -7.76 42.88
N VAL A 35 19.23 -8.79 43.45
CA VAL A 35 19.39 -10.19 43.01
C VAL A 35 18.29 -10.53 42.01
N VAL A 36 18.67 -10.90 40.79
CA VAL A 36 17.77 -11.02 39.64
C VAL A 36 17.87 -12.42 39.01
N LEU A 37 16.72 -13.01 38.65
CA LEU A 37 16.65 -14.20 37.81
C LEU A 37 16.11 -13.80 36.42
N ASP A 38 16.88 -14.07 35.38
CA ASP A 38 16.56 -13.74 33.99
C ASP A 38 16.16 -15.02 33.22
N LEU A 39 14.88 -15.15 32.88
CA LEU A 39 14.32 -16.32 32.20
C LEU A 39 14.24 -16.06 30.70
N GLY A 40 15.07 -16.76 29.93
CA GLY A 40 15.30 -16.47 28.50
C GLY A 40 16.39 -15.42 28.31
N ALA A 41 17.55 -15.63 28.92
CA ALA A 41 18.64 -14.66 28.95
C ALA A 41 19.19 -14.27 27.56
N GLY A 42 18.96 -15.09 26.53
CA GLY A 42 19.48 -14.86 25.19
C GLY A 42 21.00 -14.65 25.21
N PRO A 43 21.55 -13.72 24.40
CA PRO A 43 22.97 -13.42 24.40
C PRO A 43 23.43 -12.56 25.61
N GLY A 44 22.57 -12.35 26.62
CA GLY A 44 22.93 -11.72 27.89
C GLY A 44 22.98 -10.19 27.86
N ILE A 45 22.29 -9.54 26.91
CA ILE A 45 22.27 -8.06 26.80
C ILE A 45 21.73 -7.41 28.08
N LEU A 46 20.62 -7.94 28.61
CA LEU A 46 20.02 -7.46 29.84
C LEU A 46 20.92 -7.76 31.04
N GLY A 47 21.34 -9.01 31.22
CA GLY A 47 22.22 -9.42 32.31
C GLY A 47 23.50 -8.58 32.39
N ARG A 48 24.15 -8.34 31.25
CA ARG A 48 25.31 -7.44 31.16
C ARG A 48 25.01 -6.06 31.71
N HIS A 49 23.90 -5.44 31.27
CA HIS A 49 23.52 -4.11 31.73
C HIS A 49 23.28 -4.08 33.24
N LEU A 50 22.54 -5.07 33.76
CA LEU A 50 22.24 -5.19 35.18
C LEU A 50 23.51 -5.34 36.02
N VAL A 51 24.51 -6.09 35.55
CA VAL A 51 25.79 -6.25 36.26
C VAL A 51 26.66 -5.00 36.15
N GLU A 52 26.94 -4.53 34.93
CA GLU A 52 27.91 -3.45 34.70
C GLU A 52 27.42 -2.08 35.22
N GLN A 53 26.12 -1.78 35.04
CA GLN A 53 25.58 -0.45 35.31
C GLN A 53 24.83 -0.37 36.64
N LEU A 54 24.16 -1.46 37.04
CA LEU A 54 23.34 -1.49 38.25
C LEU A 54 24.00 -2.26 39.40
N GLY A 55 25.11 -2.98 39.17
CA GLY A 55 25.79 -3.76 40.20
C GLY A 55 24.95 -4.91 40.74
N CYS A 56 24.00 -5.41 39.95
CA CYS A 56 23.11 -6.51 40.33
C CYS A 56 23.86 -7.85 40.33
N THR A 57 23.33 -8.81 41.08
CA THR A 57 23.71 -10.23 40.95
C THR A 57 22.67 -10.94 40.10
N VAL A 58 23.07 -11.49 38.96
CA VAL A 58 22.13 -12.07 37.98
C VAL A 58 22.37 -13.56 37.84
N ASP A 59 21.30 -14.35 37.99
CA ASP A 59 21.22 -15.74 37.53
C ASP A 59 20.28 -15.82 36.33
N GLY A 60 20.34 -16.88 35.54
CA GLY A 60 19.44 -17.02 34.40
C GLY A 60 19.32 -18.42 33.82
N VAL A 61 18.39 -18.55 32.88
CA VAL A 61 18.14 -19.75 32.08
C VAL A 61 18.08 -19.36 30.61
N GLU A 62 18.74 -20.11 29.75
CA GLU A 62 18.68 -19.97 28.30
C GLU A 62 18.82 -21.35 27.65
N TYR A 63 18.00 -21.70 26.66
CA TYR A 63 18.03 -23.04 26.08
C TYR A 63 19.05 -23.18 24.94
N GLN A 64 19.48 -22.06 24.33
CA GLN A 64 20.43 -22.04 23.23
C GLN A 64 21.87 -21.96 23.74
N GLN A 65 22.61 -23.06 23.57
CA GLN A 65 24.01 -23.17 23.93
C GLN A 65 24.88 -22.02 23.40
N ALA A 66 24.69 -21.60 22.14
CA ALA A 66 25.45 -20.51 21.53
C ALA A 66 25.19 -19.14 22.18
N ALA A 67 24.01 -18.94 22.76
CA ALA A 67 23.67 -17.72 23.48
C ALA A 67 24.22 -17.77 24.92
N VAL A 68 24.15 -18.94 25.57
CA VAL A 68 24.78 -19.21 26.87
C VAL A 68 26.28 -18.91 26.83
N GLU A 69 26.99 -19.38 25.81
CA GLU A 69 28.43 -19.14 25.66
C GLU A 69 28.79 -17.64 25.59
N GLN A 70 27.91 -16.81 25.03
CA GLN A 70 28.09 -15.37 24.97
C GLN A 70 27.72 -14.68 26.29
N ALA A 71 26.68 -15.17 26.97
CA ALA A 71 26.12 -14.54 28.16
C ALA A 71 26.85 -14.91 29.45
N ALA A 72 27.38 -16.14 29.57
CA ALA A 72 27.75 -16.78 30.84
C ALA A 72 28.64 -15.94 31.77
N HIS A 73 29.56 -15.14 31.23
CA HIS A 73 30.47 -14.31 32.03
C HIS A 73 29.79 -13.14 32.76
N TRP A 74 28.56 -12.78 32.38
CA TRP A 74 27.75 -11.77 33.06
C TRP A 74 26.87 -12.36 34.16
N TYR A 75 26.72 -13.68 34.24
CA TYR A 75 25.80 -14.32 35.17
C TYR A 75 26.60 -15.03 36.26
N ARG A 76 26.16 -14.89 37.50
CA ARG A 76 26.67 -15.70 38.61
C ARG A 76 26.39 -17.18 38.33
N ARG A 77 25.22 -17.46 37.76
CA ARG A 77 24.79 -18.79 37.33
C ARG A 77 23.90 -18.68 36.08
N LEU A 78 24.25 -19.38 35.01
CA LEU A 78 23.43 -19.46 33.79
C LEU A 78 23.27 -20.92 33.38
N GLU A 79 22.03 -21.40 33.37
CA GLU A 79 21.70 -22.80 33.08
C GLU A 79 21.23 -22.97 31.63
N CYS A 80 21.83 -23.93 30.92
CA CYS A 80 21.47 -24.25 29.53
C CYS A 80 20.31 -25.24 29.46
N VAL A 81 19.07 -24.81 29.70
CA VAL A 81 17.90 -25.70 29.86
C VAL A 81 16.65 -25.12 29.20
N ASP A 82 15.77 -26.00 28.71
CA ASP A 82 14.45 -25.65 28.19
C ASP A 82 13.49 -25.29 29.34
N LEU A 83 12.97 -24.06 29.34
CA LEU A 83 12.01 -23.55 30.31
C LEU A 83 10.69 -24.34 30.36
N GLU A 84 10.35 -25.10 29.31
CA GLU A 84 9.15 -25.95 29.31
C GLU A 84 9.33 -27.28 30.05
N GLN A 85 10.58 -27.65 30.39
CA GLN A 85 10.91 -28.95 30.97
C GLN A 85 11.60 -28.84 32.34
N ILE A 86 11.97 -27.63 32.74
CA ILE A 86 12.70 -27.37 33.98
C ILE A 86 11.77 -27.31 35.20
N ASP A 87 12.24 -27.88 36.32
CA ASP A 87 11.80 -27.50 37.66
C ASP A 87 12.79 -26.46 38.21
N LEU A 88 12.39 -25.19 38.22
CA LEU A 88 13.24 -24.09 38.66
C LEU A 88 13.67 -24.22 40.12
N ALA A 89 12.91 -24.94 40.97
CA ALA A 89 13.29 -25.12 42.37
C ALA A 89 14.51 -26.04 42.53
N GLU A 90 14.71 -27.02 41.63
CA GLU A 90 15.89 -27.89 41.64
C GLU A 90 17.19 -27.12 41.37
N TYR A 91 17.11 -26.08 40.54
CA TYR A 91 18.26 -25.27 40.17
C TYR A 91 18.41 -24.08 41.11
N PHE A 92 17.33 -23.36 41.41
CA PHE A 92 17.39 -22.04 42.03
C PHE A 92 16.70 -21.97 43.40
N GLY A 93 16.24 -23.09 43.96
CA GLY A 93 15.47 -23.12 45.22
C GLY A 93 16.22 -22.62 46.46
N ASP A 94 17.55 -22.61 46.45
CA ASP A 94 18.38 -22.05 47.52
C ASP A 94 18.53 -20.52 47.43
N CYS A 95 18.02 -19.91 46.36
CA CYS A 95 18.09 -18.47 46.10
C CYS A 95 16.69 -17.84 46.15
N HIS A 96 16.66 -16.58 46.56
CA HIS A 96 15.46 -15.75 46.50
C HIS A 96 15.74 -14.46 45.76
N TYR A 97 14.89 -14.15 44.79
CA TYR A 97 15.11 -13.07 43.84
C TYR A 97 14.21 -11.88 44.14
N GLU A 98 14.79 -10.69 44.14
CA GLU A 98 14.02 -9.45 44.22
C GLU A 98 13.30 -9.17 42.90
N PHE A 99 13.86 -9.61 41.79
CA PHE A 99 13.23 -9.54 40.47
C PHE A 99 13.41 -10.85 39.72
N ILE A 100 12.31 -11.36 39.14
CA ILE A 100 12.35 -12.43 38.15
C ILE A 100 11.85 -11.83 36.83
N ILE A 101 12.65 -11.91 35.77
CA ILE A 101 12.36 -11.26 34.49
C ILE A 101 11.97 -12.31 33.45
N CYS A 102 10.84 -12.08 32.79
CA CYS A 102 10.31 -12.84 31.66
C CYS A 102 10.20 -11.88 30.46
N ALA A 103 11.32 -11.59 29.80
CA ALA A 103 11.35 -10.63 28.69
C ALA A 103 11.05 -11.32 27.36
N ASP A 104 9.85 -11.13 26.82
CA ASP A 104 9.46 -11.64 25.50
C ASP A 104 9.60 -13.18 25.39
N ILE A 105 9.15 -13.91 26.43
CA ILE A 105 9.25 -15.38 26.51
C ILE A 105 7.90 -16.10 26.62
N LEU A 106 6.88 -15.49 27.23
CA LEU A 106 5.63 -16.18 27.56
C LEU A 106 4.84 -16.60 26.31
N GLU A 107 4.97 -15.84 25.24
CA GLU A 107 4.40 -16.06 23.91
C GLU A 107 5.03 -17.24 23.16
N HIS A 108 6.27 -17.61 23.50
CA HIS A 108 6.98 -18.73 22.89
C HIS A 108 6.73 -20.07 23.60
N LEU A 109 6.18 -20.06 24.82
CA LEU A 109 5.90 -21.28 25.59
C LEU A 109 4.57 -21.92 25.17
N ARG A 110 4.50 -23.26 25.14
CA ARG A 110 3.23 -23.97 24.93
C ARG A 110 2.32 -23.83 26.16
N TRP A 111 2.92 -23.85 27.35
CA TRP A 111 2.20 -23.82 28.63
C TRP A 111 2.81 -22.81 29.60
N PRO A 112 2.68 -21.49 29.33
CA PRO A 112 3.32 -20.44 30.14
C PRO A 112 2.88 -20.46 31.62
N ALA A 113 1.68 -20.96 31.92
CA ALA A 113 1.20 -21.15 33.29
C ALA A 113 2.12 -22.06 34.13
N ASN A 114 2.73 -23.08 33.52
CA ASN A 114 3.62 -24.01 34.22
C ASN A 114 4.90 -23.31 34.70
N LEU A 115 5.44 -22.39 33.91
CA LEU A 115 6.59 -21.57 34.31
C LEU A 115 6.18 -20.58 35.40
N LEU A 116 5.09 -19.83 35.16
CA LEU A 116 4.63 -18.79 36.09
C LEU A 116 4.28 -19.34 37.47
N GLY A 117 3.69 -20.54 37.55
CA GLY A 117 3.33 -21.18 38.82
C GLY A 117 4.52 -21.55 39.71
N GLN A 118 5.75 -21.61 39.16
CA GLN A 118 6.97 -21.87 39.92
C GLN A 118 7.57 -20.61 40.53
N LEU A 119 7.30 -19.44 39.95
CA LEU A 119 7.96 -18.18 40.31
C LEU A 119 7.68 -17.71 41.75
N PRO A 120 6.46 -17.84 42.32
CA PRO A 120 6.20 -17.42 43.70
C PRO A 120 7.14 -18.03 44.74
N GLY A 121 7.57 -19.28 44.54
CA GLY A 121 8.49 -19.97 45.45
C GLY A 121 9.94 -19.46 45.42
N LEU A 122 10.30 -18.71 44.38
CA LEU A 122 11.65 -18.19 44.16
C LEU A 122 11.76 -16.69 44.45
N LEU A 123 10.65 -16.01 44.70
CA LEU A 123 10.67 -14.59 45.02
C LEU A 123 11.13 -14.34 46.46
N ALA A 124 11.97 -13.33 46.63
CA ALA A 124 12.25 -12.74 47.93
C ALA A 124 11.00 -12.05 48.51
N PRO A 125 10.97 -11.74 49.82
CA PRO A 125 9.94 -10.88 50.39
C PRO A 125 9.88 -9.54 49.64
N ASN A 126 8.69 -9.16 49.16
CA ASN A 126 8.46 -7.99 48.28
C ASN A 126 9.12 -8.06 46.89
N GLY A 127 9.56 -9.26 46.48
CA GLY A 127 10.05 -9.50 45.13
C GLY A 127 8.96 -9.36 44.09
N GLN A 128 9.36 -9.09 42.85
CA GLN A 128 8.46 -8.89 41.73
C GLN A 128 8.83 -9.76 40.52
N VAL A 129 7.80 -10.26 39.83
CA VAL A 129 7.93 -10.75 38.46
C VAL A 129 7.75 -9.58 37.51
N LEU A 130 8.72 -9.38 36.61
CA LEU A 130 8.65 -8.42 35.53
C LEU A 130 8.47 -9.18 34.21
N ALA A 131 7.45 -8.87 33.44
CA ALA A 131 7.20 -9.55 32.17
C ALA A 131 6.93 -8.55 31.04
N SER A 132 7.44 -8.82 29.84
CA SER A 132 6.98 -8.17 28.61
C SER A 132 6.27 -9.16 27.72
N VAL A 133 5.14 -8.75 27.14
CA VAL A 133 4.28 -9.63 26.34
C VAL A 133 3.65 -8.87 25.16
N PRO A 134 3.74 -9.39 23.92
CA PRO A 134 3.04 -8.87 22.75
C PRO A 134 1.53 -8.77 22.92
N ASN A 135 0.94 -7.68 22.44
CA ASN A 135 -0.49 -7.41 22.48
C ASN A 135 -1.16 -7.79 21.16
N VAL A 136 -1.87 -8.92 21.14
CA VAL A 136 -2.63 -9.36 19.95
C VAL A 136 -3.82 -8.44 19.62
N ALA A 137 -4.17 -7.54 20.54
CA ALA A 137 -5.27 -6.60 20.35
C ALA A 137 -4.85 -5.24 19.79
N HIS A 138 -3.63 -5.11 19.28
CA HIS A 138 -3.16 -3.93 18.54
C HIS A 138 -4.05 -3.66 17.32
N ALA A 139 -4.30 -2.38 17.03
CA ALA A 139 -5.25 -1.96 16.01
C ALA A 139 -4.86 -2.43 14.60
N GLY A 140 -3.56 -2.46 14.29
CA GLY A 140 -3.05 -2.94 13.01
C GLY A 140 -3.34 -4.42 12.79
N LEU A 141 -3.09 -5.25 13.81
CA LEU A 141 -3.38 -6.68 13.75
C LEU A 141 -4.88 -6.96 13.63
N ILE A 142 -5.72 -6.24 14.38
CA ILE A 142 -7.18 -6.41 14.25
C ILE A 142 -7.66 -5.98 12.85
N ALA A 143 -7.06 -4.95 12.27
CA ALA A 143 -7.38 -4.54 10.91
C ALA A 143 -7.02 -5.61 9.87
N GLU A 144 -5.86 -6.26 9.97
CA GLU A 144 -5.52 -7.42 9.14
C GLU A 144 -6.52 -8.56 9.32
N LEU A 145 -6.86 -8.91 10.57
CA LEU A 145 -7.84 -9.95 10.86
C LEU A 145 -9.22 -9.64 10.24
N LEU A 146 -9.67 -8.40 10.30
CA LEU A 146 -10.92 -7.95 9.67
C LEU A 146 -10.84 -7.99 8.13
N ALA A 147 -9.65 -7.81 7.56
CA ALA A 147 -9.39 -7.99 6.14
C ALA A 147 -9.24 -9.47 5.74
N GLY A 148 -9.32 -10.41 6.70
CA GLY A 148 -9.18 -11.85 6.46
C GLY A 148 -7.73 -12.33 6.41
N GLU A 149 -6.78 -11.56 6.94
CA GLU A 149 -5.35 -11.87 6.98
C GLU A 149 -4.89 -12.24 8.39
N PHE A 150 -4.00 -13.24 8.47
CA PHE A 150 -3.33 -13.66 9.70
C PHE A 150 -1.89 -14.09 9.39
N ARG A 151 -1.06 -13.09 9.06
CA ARG A 151 0.26 -13.32 8.47
C ARG A 151 1.34 -13.45 9.54
N TYR A 152 1.85 -14.67 9.70
CA TYR A 152 3.08 -14.89 10.45
C TYR A 152 4.29 -14.26 9.74
N ARG A 153 5.19 -13.68 10.52
CA ARG A 153 6.37 -12.92 10.06
C ARG A 153 7.62 -13.42 10.78
N PRO A 154 8.83 -13.14 10.29
CA PRO A 154 10.07 -13.49 11.00
C PRO A 154 10.22 -12.79 12.35
N GLU A 155 9.65 -11.59 12.49
CA GLU A 155 9.66 -10.78 13.71
C GLU A 155 8.30 -10.04 13.84
N GLY A 156 7.97 -9.56 15.04
CA GLY A 156 6.80 -8.71 15.31
C GLY A 156 5.71 -9.38 16.15
N LEU A 157 4.49 -8.84 16.17
CA LEU A 157 3.40 -9.37 16.99
C LEU A 157 3.00 -10.79 16.58
N LEU A 158 3.07 -11.08 15.28
CA LEU A 158 2.86 -12.41 14.70
C LEU A 158 4.20 -13.05 14.29
N ASP A 159 5.23 -12.98 15.13
CA ASP A 159 6.45 -13.77 14.94
C ASP A 159 6.09 -15.26 14.75
N ALA A 160 6.71 -15.91 13.76
CA ALA A 160 6.46 -17.30 13.40
C ALA A 160 6.73 -18.30 14.53
N THR A 161 7.45 -17.88 15.58
CA THR A 161 7.76 -18.66 16.77
C THR A 161 6.77 -18.42 17.93
N HIS A 162 5.84 -17.46 17.82
CA HIS A 162 4.80 -17.25 18.83
C HIS A 162 3.75 -18.36 18.79
N LEU A 163 3.54 -19.01 19.94
CA LEU A 163 2.56 -20.09 20.16
C LEU A 163 1.33 -19.62 20.96
N ARG A 164 1.46 -18.49 21.66
CA ARG A 164 0.44 -17.90 22.52
C ARG A 164 0.30 -16.41 22.23
N PHE A 165 -0.93 -15.93 22.32
CA PHE A 165 -1.30 -14.55 22.02
C PHE A 165 -2.09 -13.98 23.18
N PHE A 166 -1.76 -12.76 23.58
CA PHE A 166 -2.32 -12.15 24.78
C PHE A 166 -2.94 -10.79 24.49
N THR A 167 -4.09 -10.57 25.10
CA THR A 167 -4.61 -9.25 25.46
C THR A 167 -4.19 -8.94 26.90
N LEU A 168 -4.33 -7.68 27.34
CA LEU A 168 -4.09 -7.34 28.75
C LEU A 168 -4.94 -8.21 29.69
N ARG A 169 -6.23 -8.40 29.37
CA ARG A 169 -7.15 -9.18 30.21
C ARG A 169 -6.72 -10.65 30.33
N SER A 170 -6.27 -11.27 29.23
CA SER A 170 -5.82 -12.67 29.28
C SER A 170 -4.48 -12.81 29.98
N LEU A 171 -3.59 -11.81 29.89
CA LEU A 171 -2.32 -11.78 30.62
C LEU A 171 -2.56 -11.67 32.12
N LEU A 172 -3.40 -10.74 32.57
CA LEU A 172 -3.74 -10.58 33.98
C LEU A 172 -4.36 -11.84 34.57
N ARG A 173 -5.27 -12.49 33.83
CA ARG A 173 -5.85 -13.77 34.24
C ARG A 173 -4.78 -14.87 34.39
N LEU A 174 -3.85 -14.97 33.43
CA LEU A 174 -2.77 -15.95 33.48
C LEU A 174 -1.89 -15.76 34.73
N LEU A 175 -1.59 -14.51 35.09
CA LEU A 175 -0.84 -14.19 36.31
C LEU A 175 -1.63 -14.59 37.57
N GLU A 176 -2.92 -14.23 37.64
CA GLU A 176 -3.79 -14.58 38.77
C GLU A 176 -3.88 -16.10 38.97
N GLU A 177 -4.05 -16.86 37.89
CA GLU A 177 -4.08 -18.34 37.91
C GLU A 177 -2.75 -18.94 38.40
N ALA A 178 -1.64 -18.22 38.24
CA ALA A 178 -0.32 -18.60 38.75
C ALA A 178 -0.02 -18.10 40.18
N GLY A 179 -0.99 -17.48 40.86
CA GLY A 179 -0.81 -16.94 42.21
C GLY A 179 -0.01 -15.62 42.25
N LEU A 180 -0.02 -14.88 41.13
CA LEU A 180 0.61 -13.57 40.99
C LEU A 180 -0.47 -12.50 40.79
N GLN A 181 -0.26 -11.33 41.37
CA GLN A 181 -1.12 -10.16 41.19
C GLN A 181 -0.35 -9.04 40.50
N ALA A 182 -0.87 -8.52 39.40
CA ALA A 182 -0.27 -7.36 38.74
C ALA A 182 -0.42 -6.11 39.64
N VAL A 183 0.68 -5.41 39.88
CA VAL A 183 0.74 -4.18 40.68
C VAL A 183 0.98 -2.93 39.82
N ALA A 184 1.57 -3.10 38.64
CA ALA A 184 1.76 -2.03 37.67
C ALA A 184 1.81 -2.60 36.25
N VAL A 185 1.28 -1.84 35.30
CA VAL A 185 1.36 -2.12 33.87
C VAL A 185 1.81 -0.85 33.14
N ASP A 186 2.92 -0.97 32.42
CA ASP A 186 3.39 -0.02 31.42
C ASP A 186 3.21 -0.63 30.03
N ALA A 187 3.43 0.15 28.97
CA ALA A 187 3.29 -0.28 27.60
C ALA A 187 4.39 0.28 26.70
N ALA A 188 4.88 -0.56 25.79
CA ALA A 188 5.60 -0.08 24.60
C ALA A 188 4.55 0.27 23.54
N ILE A 189 4.54 1.53 23.12
CA ILE A 189 3.60 2.03 22.10
C ILE A 189 4.30 1.97 20.75
N CYS A 190 3.62 1.42 19.75
CA CYS A 190 4.10 1.42 18.37
C CYS A 190 2.98 1.97 17.48
N GLU A 191 3.25 3.12 16.86
CA GLU A 191 2.37 3.73 15.89
C GLU A 191 2.18 2.82 14.68
N LEU A 192 1.00 2.86 14.06
CA LEU A 192 0.67 2.00 12.93
C LEU A 192 1.70 2.10 11.79
N HIS A 193 2.13 3.32 11.47
CA HIS A 193 3.09 3.58 10.40
C HIS A 193 4.53 3.12 10.73
N GLN A 194 4.82 2.81 11.99
CA GLN A 194 6.09 2.28 12.46
C GLN A 194 6.05 0.76 12.67
N SER A 195 4.85 0.18 12.66
CA SER A 195 4.62 -1.25 12.84
C SER A 195 4.68 -2.01 11.51
N GLU A 196 4.62 -3.33 11.58
CA GLU A 196 4.51 -4.23 10.42
C GLU A 196 3.15 -4.17 9.69
N PHE A 197 2.19 -3.40 10.21
CA PHE A 197 0.82 -3.29 9.71
C PHE A 197 0.62 -2.11 8.74
N THR A 198 1.63 -1.83 7.92
CA THR A 198 1.63 -0.69 6.98
C THR A 198 0.75 -0.87 5.75
N GLU A 199 0.16 -2.05 5.52
CA GLU A 199 -0.63 -2.38 4.31
C GLU A 199 -1.99 -1.62 4.20
N ARG A 200 -2.17 -0.51 4.93
CA ARG A 200 -3.38 0.32 4.96
C ARG A 200 -4.68 -0.47 5.20
N CYS A 201 -4.59 -1.68 5.78
CA CYS A 201 -5.77 -2.48 6.12
C CYS A 201 -6.71 -1.71 7.06
N LEU A 202 -6.14 -0.91 7.97
CA LEU A 202 -6.93 -0.04 8.85
C LEU A 202 -7.66 1.05 8.07
N ASP A 203 -7.01 1.68 7.09
CA ASP A 203 -7.60 2.76 6.28
C ASP A 203 -8.71 2.23 5.35
N ALA A 204 -8.67 0.93 5.00
CA ALA A 204 -9.73 0.26 4.26
C ALA A 204 -10.99 0.01 5.11
N LEU A 205 -10.91 0.11 6.44
CA LEU A 205 -12.06 -0.10 7.31
C LEU A 205 -13.03 1.10 7.29
N PRO A 206 -14.32 0.86 7.55
CA PRO A 206 -15.27 1.97 7.75
C PRO A 206 -14.79 2.91 8.87
N PRO A 207 -14.91 4.24 8.74
CA PRO A 207 -14.42 5.19 9.75
C PRO A 207 -14.99 4.98 11.16
N ALA A 208 -16.23 4.49 11.27
CA ALA A 208 -16.82 4.12 12.56
C ALA A 208 -16.03 3.01 13.25
N LEU A 209 -15.51 2.04 12.49
CA LEU A 209 -14.70 0.94 12.98
C LEU A 209 -13.29 1.40 13.31
N ILE A 210 -12.68 2.25 12.49
CA ILE A 210 -11.40 2.91 12.78
C ILE A 210 -11.47 3.64 14.12
N ARG A 211 -12.50 4.48 14.32
CA ARG A 211 -12.74 5.18 15.60
C ARG A 211 -12.98 4.22 16.77
N ALA A 212 -13.72 3.14 16.56
CA ALA A 212 -13.96 2.16 17.63
C ALA A 212 -12.68 1.41 18.01
N LEU A 213 -11.86 1.03 17.04
CA LEU A 213 -10.58 0.35 17.26
C LEU A 213 -9.59 1.27 17.96
N LEU A 214 -9.42 2.49 17.45
CA LEU A 214 -8.47 3.47 17.98
C LEU A 214 -8.99 4.19 19.21
N GLY A 215 -10.29 4.16 19.49
CA GLY A 215 -10.85 4.67 20.74
C GLY A 215 -10.55 3.79 21.95
N ARG A 216 -9.94 2.61 21.74
CA ARG A 216 -9.50 1.74 22.83
C ARG A 216 -8.21 2.28 23.46
N PRO A 217 -8.08 2.23 24.79
CA PRO A 217 -6.90 2.75 25.48
C PRO A 217 -5.61 2.00 25.14
N ASP A 218 -5.72 0.75 24.68
CA ASP A 218 -4.60 -0.14 24.34
C ASP A 218 -4.43 -0.36 22.83
N ALA A 219 -5.06 0.48 21.99
CA ALA A 219 -5.11 0.29 20.54
C ALA A 219 -3.73 0.29 19.87
N LEU A 220 -2.81 1.13 20.36
CA LEU A 220 -1.44 1.27 19.83
C LEU A 220 -0.39 0.62 20.73
N VAL A 221 -0.82 -0.08 21.79
CA VAL A 221 0.10 -0.81 22.65
C VAL A 221 0.59 -2.03 21.89
N TYR A 222 1.90 -2.05 21.64
CA TYR A 222 2.58 -3.14 20.95
C TYR A 222 2.90 -4.27 21.93
N GLN A 223 3.44 -3.92 23.10
CA GLN A 223 3.75 -4.86 24.17
C GLN A 223 3.33 -4.28 25.52
N PHE A 224 2.78 -5.12 26.38
CA PHE A 224 2.57 -4.79 27.79
C PHE A 224 3.83 -5.11 28.58
N ILE A 225 4.16 -4.26 29.55
CA ILE A 225 5.20 -4.49 30.55
C ILE A 225 4.52 -4.56 31.90
N VAL A 226 4.53 -5.71 32.54
CA VAL A 226 3.82 -5.95 33.82
C VAL A 226 4.83 -6.15 34.94
N SER A 227 4.57 -5.51 36.08
CA SER A 227 5.15 -5.90 37.36
C SER A 227 4.08 -6.59 38.20
N ALA A 228 4.39 -7.77 38.73
CA ALA A 228 3.50 -8.57 39.55
C ALA A 228 4.19 -9.05 40.82
N ASN A 229 3.43 -9.14 41.92
CA ASN A 229 3.89 -9.71 43.19
C ASN A 229 3.12 -11.01 43.48
N ILE A 230 3.51 -11.71 44.54
CA ILE A 230 2.72 -12.82 45.07
C ILE A 230 1.37 -12.28 45.53
N THR A 231 0.28 -12.95 45.17
CA THR A 231 -1.08 -12.58 45.58
C THR A 231 -1.17 -12.50 47.11
N GLY A 232 -1.36 -11.28 47.63
CA GLY A 232 -1.57 -11.00 49.06
C GLY A 232 -3.05 -10.95 49.45
N PRO A 233 -3.38 -10.74 50.74
CA PRO A 233 -4.74 -10.43 51.16
C PRO A 233 -5.23 -9.15 50.46
N VAL A 234 -6.47 -9.19 49.97
CA VAL A 234 -7.12 -8.14 49.18
C VAL A 234 -7.21 -6.85 50.01
N ASP A 235 -6.23 -5.97 49.92
CA ASP A 235 -6.30 -4.63 50.49
C ASP A 235 -6.10 -3.58 49.40
N GLU A 236 -7.08 -2.69 49.35
CA GLU A 236 -7.30 -1.60 48.40
C GLU A 236 -7.40 -1.96 46.90
N SER A 237 -8.43 -1.42 46.24
CA SER A 237 -8.57 -1.53 44.78
C SER A 237 -7.34 -0.89 44.13
N PRO A 238 -6.52 -1.64 43.36
CA PRO A 238 -5.39 -1.03 42.70
C PRO A 238 -5.89 0.11 41.81
N GLY A 239 -5.18 1.24 41.83
CA GLY A 239 -5.39 2.31 40.86
C GLY A 239 -5.31 1.76 39.41
N PRO A 240 -5.62 2.57 38.38
CA PRO A 240 -5.60 2.09 37.01
C PRO A 240 -4.25 1.42 36.70
N LEU A 241 -4.30 0.11 36.47
CA LEU A 241 -3.12 -0.74 36.30
C LEU A 241 -2.29 -0.29 35.10
N LEU A 242 -2.95 0.20 34.05
CA LEU A 242 -2.33 0.74 32.85
C LEU A 242 -2.54 2.27 32.78
N ARG A 243 -1.46 3.02 32.65
CA ARG A 243 -1.48 4.46 32.33
C ARG A 243 -0.90 4.69 30.94
N CYS A 244 -1.71 4.48 29.91
CA CYS A 244 -1.35 4.91 28.56
C CYS A 244 -1.92 6.31 28.28
N PRO A 245 -1.16 7.21 27.61
CA PRO A 245 -1.77 8.37 26.99
C PRO A 245 -2.84 7.90 25.99
N PRO A 246 -3.93 8.66 25.80
CA PRO A 246 -4.91 8.32 24.78
C PRO A 246 -4.21 8.23 23.42
N PRO A 247 -4.53 7.23 22.58
CA PRO A 247 -3.92 7.10 21.26
C PRO A 247 -4.18 8.35 20.42
N GLU A 248 -3.11 8.95 19.91
CA GLU A 248 -3.18 10.15 19.08
C GLU A 248 -3.22 9.73 17.61
N LEU A 249 -4.33 9.99 16.93
CA LEU A 249 -4.38 9.81 15.48
C LEU A 249 -3.49 10.85 14.82
N ARG A 250 -2.46 10.41 14.09
CA ARG A 250 -1.55 11.30 13.39
C ARG A 250 -1.63 11.14 11.87
N PHE A 251 -1.29 12.20 11.17
CA PHE A 251 -1.16 12.24 9.71
C PHE A 251 0.12 12.99 9.34
N ALA A 252 0.70 12.65 8.19
CA ALA A 252 1.90 13.33 7.70
C ALA A 252 1.51 14.57 6.89
N CYS A 253 2.07 15.72 7.23
CA CYS A 253 2.03 16.93 6.42
C CYS A 253 3.44 17.14 5.86
N GLN A 254 3.56 17.41 4.56
CA GLN A 254 4.86 17.46 3.90
C GLN A 254 4.97 18.69 3.00
N LEU A 255 6.12 19.36 3.09
CA LEU A 255 6.47 20.51 2.26
C LEU A 255 7.53 20.10 1.25
N PHE A 256 7.27 20.38 -0.01
CA PHE A 256 8.20 20.18 -1.11
C PHE A 256 8.65 21.51 -1.69
N TRP A 257 9.90 21.59 -2.15
CA TRP A 257 10.42 22.75 -2.85
C TRP A 257 11.01 22.37 -4.20
N ARG A 258 10.80 23.24 -5.20
CA ARG A 258 11.35 23.08 -6.55
C ARG A 258 12.51 24.03 -6.77
N LEU A 259 13.67 23.49 -7.18
CA LEU A 259 14.86 24.24 -7.55
C LEU A 259 14.90 24.51 -9.06
N SER A 260 15.69 25.51 -9.48
CA SER A 260 15.77 25.92 -10.89
C SER A 260 16.21 24.80 -11.83
N GLY A 261 15.33 24.41 -12.77
CA GLY A 261 15.62 23.43 -13.81
C GLY A 261 15.33 21.97 -13.48
N ALA A 262 14.68 21.68 -12.33
CA ALA A 262 14.29 20.32 -11.94
C ALA A 262 12.79 20.24 -11.59
N ASP A 263 12.18 19.08 -11.81
CA ASP A 263 10.86 18.76 -11.27
C ASP A 263 10.94 18.54 -9.74
N TYR A 264 9.79 18.44 -9.06
CA TYR A 264 9.76 18.08 -7.63
C TYR A 264 10.42 16.71 -7.40
N GLN A 265 11.44 16.68 -6.53
CA GLN A 265 12.15 15.47 -6.15
C GLN A 265 11.80 15.06 -4.71
N ALA A 266 11.74 13.75 -4.43
CA ALA A 266 11.38 13.23 -3.10
C ALA A 266 12.35 13.73 -1.99
N ASP A 267 13.64 13.84 -2.32
CA ASP A 267 14.70 14.28 -1.41
C ASP A 267 14.65 15.79 -1.09
N ALA A 268 13.83 16.55 -1.82
CA ALA A 268 13.64 17.99 -1.65
C ALA A 268 12.37 18.28 -0.86
N SER A 269 12.25 17.68 0.33
CA SER A 269 11.06 17.80 1.17
C SER A 269 11.35 17.77 2.68
N SER A 270 10.41 18.29 3.46
CA SER A 270 10.37 18.14 4.91
C SER A 270 8.98 17.71 5.35
N ALA A 271 8.91 16.81 6.33
CA ALA A 271 7.65 16.27 6.83
C ALA A 271 7.52 16.52 8.34
N THR A 272 6.32 16.88 8.76
CA THR A 272 5.93 17.06 10.17
C THR A 272 4.59 16.37 10.40
N TRP A 273 4.39 15.82 11.59
CA TRP A 273 3.18 15.08 11.94
C TRP A 273 2.14 15.99 12.61
N GLY A 274 0.90 15.93 12.11
CA GLY A 274 -0.27 16.57 12.73
C GLY A 274 -1.17 15.56 13.44
N GLN A 275 -2.05 16.06 14.31
CA GLN A 275 -3.02 15.26 15.07
C GLN A 275 -4.44 15.40 14.51
N MET A 276 -5.10 14.30 14.19
CA MET A 276 -6.53 14.30 13.86
C MET A 276 -7.36 14.47 15.14
N GLY A 277 -8.40 15.30 15.07
CA GLY A 277 -9.32 15.58 16.18
C GLY A 277 -8.92 16.77 17.05
N ALA A 278 -7.74 17.35 16.87
CA ALA A 278 -7.37 18.60 17.54
C ALA A 278 -8.23 19.76 17.03
N GLU A 279 -8.81 20.53 17.96
CA GLU A 279 -9.66 21.69 17.64
C GLU A 279 -8.92 22.77 16.86
N ARG A 280 -7.61 22.93 17.10
CA ARG A 280 -6.70 23.82 16.36
C ARG A 280 -5.26 23.45 16.70
N GLN A 281 -4.38 23.45 15.71
CA GLN A 281 -2.96 23.14 15.87
C GLN A 281 -2.11 23.91 14.85
N SER A 282 -0.80 23.98 15.11
CA SER A 282 0.18 24.58 14.21
C SER A 282 1.31 23.60 13.97
N LEU A 283 1.63 23.34 12.71
CA LEU A 283 2.78 22.54 12.29
C LEU A 283 3.85 23.43 11.69
N THR A 284 5.09 23.19 12.08
CA THR A 284 6.26 23.87 11.51
C THR A 284 7.01 22.88 10.62
N LEU A 285 7.17 23.25 9.35
CA LEU A 285 7.87 22.49 8.31
C LEU A 285 9.18 23.22 8.00
N PRO A 286 10.34 22.68 8.42
CA PRO A 286 11.63 23.33 8.20
C PRO A 286 12.04 23.25 6.73
N ILE A 287 12.75 24.26 6.26
CA ILE A 287 13.37 24.33 4.94
C ILE A 287 14.88 24.48 5.20
N PRO A 288 15.72 23.50 4.82
CA PRO A 288 17.16 23.58 5.04
C PRO A 288 17.78 24.65 4.14
N ALA A 289 19.04 25.02 4.41
CA ALA A 289 19.81 25.86 3.48
C ALA A 289 20.02 25.12 2.14
N LEU A 290 19.76 25.78 1.01
CA LEU A 290 19.75 25.16 -0.32
C LEU A 290 20.84 25.75 -1.22
N ALA A 291 21.40 24.91 -2.08
CA ALA A 291 22.47 25.31 -3.00
C ALA A 291 21.99 26.21 -4.17
N GLY A 292 20.68 26.33 -4.39
CA GLY A 292 20.09 27.13 -5.46
C GLY A 292 18.78 27.80 -5.05
N PRO A 293 18.27 28.75 -5.85
CA PRO A 293 17.05 29.47 -5.55
C PRO A 293 15.81 28.58 -5.68
N ILE A 294 14.89 28.71 -4.74
CA ILE A 294 13.57 28.05 -4.77
C ILE A 294 12.68 28.78 -5.78
N GLN A 295 12.04 28.03 -6.66
CA GLN A 295 11.07 28.56 -7.63
C GLN A 295 9.62 28.41 -7.17
N ALA A 296 9.31 27.35 -6.43
CA ALA A 296 7.96 27.07 -5.95
C ALA A 296 7.99 26.20 -4.69
N LEU A 297 6.97 26.34 -3.86
CA LEU A 297 6.69 25.52 -2.69
C LEU A 297 5.38 24.78 -2.90
N ARG A 298 5.35 23.48 -2.64
CA ARG A 298 4.14 22.65 -2.68
C ARG A 298 3.90 22.07 -1.29
N LEU A 299 2.69 22.26 -0.77
CA LEU A 299 2.27 21.72 0.51
C LEU A 299 1.32 20.55 0.28
N ASP A 300 1.69 19.41 0.82
CA ASP A 300 0.89 18.19 0.89
C ASP A 300 0.27 18.18 2.28
N PHE A 301 -1.03 18.45 2.36
CA PHE A 301 -1.69 18.70 3.64
C PHE A 301 -1.83 17.44 4.49
N ALA A 302 -1.87 16.27 3.86
CA ALA A 302 -2.06 14.99 4.53
C ALA A 302 -1.57 13.83 3.65
N ASP A 303 -1.38 12.67 4.26
CA ASP A 303 -1.15 11.37 3.62
C ASP A 303 -2.46 10.58 3.39
N ARG A 304 -3.62 11.23 3.57
CA ARG A 304 -4.94 10.58 3.63
C ARG A 304 -6.09 11.56 3.33
N PRO A 305 -7.25 11.05 2.87
CA PRO A 305 -8.42 11.88 2.64
C PRO A 305 -9.06 12.36 3.95
N GLY A 306 -9.80 13.48 3.89
CA GLY A 306 -10.39 14.09 5.07
C GLY A 306 -10.93 15.50 4.83
N LEU A 307 -11.42 16.12 5.91
CA LEU A 307 -11.86 17.50 5.93
C LEU A 307 -10.97 18.28 6.91
N MET A 308 -10.24 19.26 6.40
CA MET A 308 -9.35 20.12 7.19
C MET A 308 -9.85 21.56 7.13
N ARG A 309 -9.72 22.32 8.22
CA ARG A 309 -9.96 23.77 8.22
C ARG A 309 -8.63 24.47 8.33
N LEU A 310 -8.27 25.24 7.31
CA LEU A 310 -7.04 26.02 7.29
C LEU A 310 -7.31 27.44 7.83
N TYR A 311 -6.47 27.86 8.78
CA TYR A 311 -6.56 29.17 9.44
C TYR A 311 -5.40 30.09 9.06
N GLY A 312 -4.23 29.55 8.72
CA GLY A 312 -3.06 30.38 8.44
C GLY A 312 -1.91 29.63 7.80
N LEU A 313 -1.18 30.33 6.94
CA LEU A 313 0.11 29.91 6.39
C LEU A 313 1.08 31.07 6.57
N VAL A 314 2.22 30.81 7.20
CA VAL A 314 3.23 31.83 7.51
C VAL A 314 4.61 31.30 7.22
N LEU A 315 5.36 32.01 6.38
CA LEU A 315 6.72 31.67 5.98
C LEU A 315 7.71 32.60 6.68
N HIS A 316 8.71 32.01 7.34
CA HIS A 316 9.82 32.72 7.97
C HIS A 316 11.16 32.31 7.36
N ASP A 317 12.16 33.19 7.44
CA ASP A 317 13.54 32.85 7.16
C ASP A 317 14.21 32.12 8.34
N ASP A 318 15.48 31.74 8.19
CA ASP A 318 16.30 31.09 9.22
C ASP A 318 16.48 31.94 10.49
N ALA A 319 16.41 33.27 10.37
CA ALA A 319 16.47 34.20 11.50
C ALA A 319 15.10 34.41 12.19
N GLY A 320 14.03 33.78 11.70
CA GLY A 320 12.68 33.91 12.21
C GLY A 320 11.95 35.19 11.74
N GLN A 321 12.49 35.92 10.76
CA GLN A 321 11.83 37.08 10.19
C GLN A 321 10.70 36.65 9.25
N LEU A 322 9.55 37.33 9.35
CA LEU A 322 8.40 37.09 8.48
C LEU A 322 8.72 37.43 7.02
N LEU A 323 8.68 36.43 6.14
CA LEU A 323 8.86 36.58 4.70
C LEU A 323 7.53 36.70 3.96
N TRP A 324 6.55 35.87 4.32
CA TRP A 324 5.22 35.86 3.70
C TRP A 324 4.15 35.35 4.65
N ARG A 325 2.93 35.86 4.48
CA ARG A 325 1.73 35.42 5.17
C ARG A 325 0.62 35.30 4.14
N TRP A 326 -0.09 34.18 4.17
CA TRP A 326 -1.29 34.00 3.36
C TRP A 326 -2.37 35.00 3.79
N ASP A 327 -3.09 35.55 2.81
CA ASP A 327 -4.10 36.59 3.01
C ASP A 327 -5.37 36.12 3.73
N GLY A 328 -5.53 34.80 3.93
CA GLY A 328 -6.69 34.19 4.56
C GLY A 328 -7.88 34.04 3.61
N HIS A 329 -7.71 34.35 2.33
CA HIS A 329 -8.78 34.29 1.33
C HIS A 329 -8.68 33.01 0.50
N ARG A 330 -9.83 32.42 0.19
CA ARG A 330 -9.89 31.18 -0.60
C ARG A 330 -9.43 31.41 -2.04
N GLU A 331 -9.67 32.60 -2.59
CA GLU A 331 -9.43 32.93 -4.00
C GLU A 331 -7.94 32.85 -4.34
N SER A 332 -7.08 33.23 -3.40
CA SER A 332 -5.62 33.16 -3.57
C SER A 332 -5.12 31.72 -3.64
N LEU A 333 -5.75 30.79 -2.93
CA LEU A 333 -5.43 29.35 -2.98
C LEU A 333 -6.11 28.65 -4.16
N ALA A 334 -7.36 28.98 -4.47
CA ALA A 334 -8.15 28.30 -5.51
C ALA A 334 -7.62 28.50 -6.93
N THR A 335 -6.78 29.53 -7.14
CA THR A 335 -6.12 29.81 -8.42
C THR A 335 -4.82 29.02 -8.62
N GLN A 336 -4.32 28.35 -7.58
CA GLN A 336 -3.06 27.62 -7.64
C GLN A 336 -3.24 26.17 -8.14
N PRO A 337 -2.19 25.58 -8.76
CA PRO A 337 -2.16 24.16 -9.05
C PRO A 337 -2.45 23.31 -7.80
N SER A 338 -3.47 22.46 -7.88
CA SER A 338 -3.83 21.53 -6.81
C SER A 338 -4.24 20.17 -7.37
N ARG A 339 -4.08 19.12 -6.55
CA ARG A 339 -4.48 17.76 -6.89
C ARG A 339 -5.11 17.10 -5.67
N GLN A 340 -6.17 16.32 -5.89
CA GLN A 340 -6.91 15.62 -4.83
C GLN A 340 -7.34 16.53 -3.66
N LEU A 341 -7.52 17.82 -3.93
CA LEU A 341 -7.88 18.83 -2.95
C LEU A 341 -8.97 19.73 -3.54
N VAL A 342 -10.01 19.99 -2.74
CA VAL A 342 -11.12 20.88 -3.11
C VAL A 342 -11.28 21.90 -2.01
N ILE A 343 -11.27 23.18 -2.37
CA ILE A 343 -11.46 24.29 -1.44
C ILE A 343 -12.95 24.62 -1.39
N VAL A 344 -13.55 24.45 -0.22
CA VAL A 344 -15.00 24.58 0.01
C VAL A 344 -15.32 25.91 0.68
N GLU A 345 -16.47 26.50 0.32
CA GLU A 345 -16.98 27.72 0.93
C GLU A 345 -17.56 27.44 2.33
N SER A 346 -16.99 28.05 3.36
CA SER A 346 -17.56 28.01 4.72
C SER A 346 -18.54 29.17 4.88
N GLY A 347 -19.82 28.86 5.12
CA GLY A 347 -20.86 29.87 5.35
C GLY A 347 -20.83 30.50 6.76
N LEU A 348 -19.87 30.14 7.61
CA LEU A 348 -19.91 30.42 9.05
C LEU A 348 -18.92 31.51 9.52
N SER A 349 -17.84 31.81 8.78
CA SER A 349 -16.95 32.96 9.06
C SER A 349 -16.04 33.31 7.87
N SER A 350 -15.60 34.57 7.76
CA SER A 350 -14.82 35.09 6.62
C SER A 350 -13.34 34.66 6.57
N ASN A 351 -12.82 34.03 7.63
CA ASN A 351 -11.38 33.74 7.79
C ASN A 351 -11.07 32.24 7.97
N GLU A 352 -12.04 31.38 7.66
CA GLU A 352 -11.90 29.93 7.71
C GLU A 352 -12.00 29.38 6.28
N VAL A 353 -10.94 28.72 5.81
CA VAL A 353 -10.99 28.00 4.52
C VAL A 353 -11.07 26.50 4.78
N VAL A 354 -12.12 25.87 4.27
CA VAL A 354 -12.32 24.43 4.42
C VAL A 354 -11.69 23.72 3.23
N LEU A 355 -10.79 22.79 3.50
CA LEU A 355 -10.12 21.93 2.54
C LEU A 355 -10.73 20.54 2.61
N PHE A 356 -11.29 20.08 1.50
CA PHE A 356 -11.70 18.71 1.29
C PHE A 356 -10.58 17.94 0.58
N LEU A 357 -9.96 17.02 1.30
CA LEU A 357 -8.87 16.19 0.85
C LEU A 357 -9.49 14.91 0.26
N ALA A 358 -9.48 14.80 -1.06
CA ALA A 358 -10.23 13.81 -1.84
C ALA A 358 -9.45 12.52 -2.13
N GLY A 359 -8.19 12.42 -1.73
CA GLY A 359 -7.36 11.24 -1.95
C GLY A 359 -6.17 11.17 -1.00
N GLU A 360 -5.15 10.41 -1.40
CA GLU A 360 -3.98 10.05 -0.57
C GLU A 360 -2.80 11.02 -0.72
N ASP A 361 -2.83 11.90 -1.73
CA ASP A 361 -1.85 12.96 -1.97
C ASP A 361 -2.55 14.30 -2.28
N PRO A 362 -3.30 14.87 -1.32
CA PRO A 362 -3.92 16.18 -1.43
C PRO A 362 -2.88 17.30 -1.31
N HIS A 363 -2.50 17.90 -2.44
CA HIS A 363 -1.47 18.93 -2.47
C HIS A 363 -1.89 20.22 -3.20
N LEU A 364 -1.20 21.30 -2.83
CA LEU A 364 -1.39 22.65 -3.36
C LEU A 364 -0.03 23.34 -3.52
N GLU A 365 0.22 23.93 -4.68
CA GLU A 365 1.33 24.87 -4.84
C GLU A 365 0.99 26.19 -4.12
N LEU A 366 1.87 26.65 -3.23
CA LEU A 366 1.60 27.82 -2.40
C LEU A 366 1.75 29.11 -3.21
N PRO A 367 0.85 30.10 -3.06
CA PRO A 367 0.91 31.38 -3.79
C PRO A 367 1.96 32.33 -3.20
N VAL A 368 3.20 31.88 -3.04
CA VAL A 368 4.32 32.69 -2.53
C VAL A 368 4.98 33.42 -3.70
N PRO A 369 5.12 34.76 -3.65
CA PRO A 369 5.79 35.51 -4.69
C PRO A 369 7.24 35.06 -4.90
N ALA A 370 7.68 34.96 -6.16
CA ALA A 370 9.04 34.52 -6.50
C ALA A 370 10.14 35.37 -5.83
N VAL A 371 9.91 36.68 -5.64
CA VAL A 371 10.84 37.57 -4.94
C VAL A 371 11.05 37.16 -3.48
N THR A 372 10.01 36.63 -2.84
CA THR A 372 10.08 36.20 -1.44
C THR A 372 10.82 34.88 -1.29
N LEU A 373 10.69 33.97 -2.27
CA LEU A 373 11.36 32.67 -2.25
C LEU A 373 12.90 32.77 -2.29
N VAL A 374 13.45 33.88 -2.80
CA VAL A 374 14.90 34.15 -2.76
C VAL A 374 15.41 34.25 -1.32
N GLY A 375 14.58 34.75 -0.39
CA GLY A 375 14.92 34.88 1.03
C GLY A 375 15.10 33.55 1.77
N LEU A 376 14.67 32.43 1.17
CA LEU A 376 14.77 31.09 1.77
C LEU A 376 16.08 30.36 1.46
N GLN A 377 16.99 30.97 0.71
CA GLN A 377 18.24 30.30 0.30
C GLN A 377 19.11 29.89 1.49
N ALA A 378 19.11 30.70 2.56
CA ALA A 378 19.82 30.41 3.81
C ALA A 378 19.08 29.42 4.72
N GLY A 379 17.89 28.96 4.33
CA GLY A 379 16.98 28.18 5.16
C GLY A 379 15.78 29.02 5.62
N GLY A 380 14.79 28.33 6.17
CA GLY A 380 13.57 28.95 6.70
C GLY A 380 12.58 27.92 7.21
N GLN A 381 11.34 28.34 7.44
CA GLN A 381 10.30 27.45 7.90
C GLN A 381 8.90 27.93 7.49
N LEU A 382 8.03 26.98 7.16
CA LEU A 382 6.61 27.23 6.95
C LEU A 382 5.82 26.78 8.19
N ALA A 383 5.08 27.69 8.79
CA ALA A 383 4.08 27.39 9.80
C ALA A 383 2.70 27.28 9.16
N VAL A 384 2.01 26.17 9.43
CA VAL A 384 0.67 25.85 8.91
C VAL A 384 -0.27 25.70 10.10
N GLU A 385 -1.27 26.56 10.19
CA GLU A 385 -2.27 26.54 11.24
C GLU A 385 -3.61 26.02 10.72
N PHE A 386 -4.13 24.95 11.32
CA PHE A 386 -5.34 24.28 10.87
C PHE A 386 -6.05 23.52 11.99
N SER A 387 -7.24 23.00 11.71
CA SER A 387 -7.91 21.96 12.51
C SER A 387 -8.34 20.81 11.64
N TRP A 388 -8.46 19.63 12.26
CA TRP A 388 -8.94 18.44 11.59
C TRP A 388 -10.03 17.80 12.44
N PRO A 389 -11.30 18.17 12.26
CA PRO A 389 -12.37 17.60 13.05
C PRO A 389 -12.55 16.11 12.79
N MET A 390 -12.76 15.33 13.85
CA MET A 390 -13.17 13.92 13.79
C MET A 390 -14.68 13.81 13.51
N SER A 391 -15.21 14.48 12.47
CA SER A 391 -16.67 14.59 12.29
C SER A 391 -17.29 13.63 11.26
N LEU A 392 -18.60 13.41 11.44
CA LEU A 392 -19.51 12.71 10.52
C LEU A 392 -19.70 13.43 9.17
N ASP A 393 -19.32 14.72 9.07
CA ASP A 393 -19.54 15.56 7.88
C ASP A 393 -18.73 15.06 6.67
N TYR A 394 -17.60 14.41 6.91
CA TYR A 394 -16.83 13.70 5.88
C TYR A 394 -17.67 12.61 5.18
N LEU A 395 -18.52 11.87 5.90
CA LEU A 395 -19.39 10.86 5.28
C LEU A 395 -20.49 11.49 4.42
N ALA A 396 -21.07 12.61 4.86
CA ALA A 396 -22.07 13.34 4.08
C ALA A 396 -21.46 13.92 2.79
N LEU A 397 -20.23 14.45 2.85
CA LEU A 397 -19.50 14.99 1.70
C LEU A 397 -18.94 13.91 0.77
N VAL A 398 -18.38 12.81 1.30
CA VAL A 398 -17.86 11.69 0.49
C VAL A 398 -18.99 10.95 -0.24
N GLN A 399 -20.14 10.75 0.40
CA GLN A 399 -21.28 10.06 -0.25
C GLN A 399 -21.96 10.90 -1.33
N HIS A 400 -21.87 12.24 -1.28
CA HIS A 400 -22.61 13.12 -2.20
C HIS A 400 -21.75 13.91 -3.19
N CYS A 401 -20.47 14.18 -2.90
CA CYS A 401 -19.64 15.08 -3.71
C CYS A 401 -18.61 14.34 -4.58
N ILE A 402 -17.97 13.27 -4.08
CA ILE A 402 -16.98 12.50 -4.87
C ILE A 402 -17.65 11.72 -6.00
N PRO A 403 -18.69 10.88 -5.77
CA PRO A 403 -19.35 10.15 -6.84
C PRO A 403 -19.97 11.07 -7.88
N ARG A 404 -20.45 12.24 -7.45
CA ARG A 404 -21.14 13.20 -8.32
C ARG A 404 -20.18 13.95 -9.23
N ARG A 405 -19.02 14.36 -8.73
CA ARG A 405 -18.00 15.04 -9.56
C ARG A 405 -17.23 14.07 -10.44
N ASP A 406 -16.91 12.87 -9.96
CA ASP A 406 -16.30 11.83 -10.79
C ASP A 406 -17.27 11.33 -11.86
N ALA A 407 -18.57 11.21 -11.53
CA ALA A 407 -19.61 10.93 -12.52
C ALA A 407 -19.79 12.09 -13.50
N GLU A 408 -19.76 13.36 -13.07
CA GLU A 408 -19.89 14.52 -13.96
C GLU A 408 -18.66 14.65 -14.89
N THR A 409 -17.46 14.40 -14.38
CA THR A 409 -16.22 14.42 -15.19
C THR A 409 -16.17 13.23 -16.13
N ALA A 410 -16.52 12.03 -15.66
CA ALA A 410 -16.63 10.84 -16.50
C ALA A 410 -17.74 11.00 -17.55
N GLN A 411 -18.89 11.60 -17.21
CA GLN A 411 -19.98 11.89 -18.13
C GLN A 411 -19.58 12.94 -19.16
N ALA A 412 -18.80 13.95 -18.80
CA ALA A 412 -18.26 14.93 -19.76
C ALA A 412 -17.29 14.25 -20.74
N VAL A 413 -16.36 13.41 -20.24
CA VAL A 413 -15.45 12.62 -21.08
C VAL A 413 -16.20 11.64 -21.98
N LEU A 414 -17.19 10.92 -21.44
CA LEU A 414 -18.00 9.97 -22.19
C LEU A 414 -18.85 10.70 -23.26
N SER A 415 -19.39 11.88 -22.95
CA SER A 415 -20.15 12.68 -23.91
C SER A 415 -19.26 13.15 -25.05
N GLN A 416 -18.04 13.61 -24.76
CA GLN A 416 -17.06 13.97 -25.78
C GLN A 416 -16.65 12.77 -26.66
N GLN A 417 -16.50 11.58 -26.07
CA GLN A 417 -16.23 10.35 -26.80
C GLN A 417 -17.43 9.93 -27.67
N VAL A 418 -18.65 10.06 -27.16
CA VAL A 418 -19.89 9.77 -27.92
C VAL A 418 -20.02 10.72 -29.10
N GLU A 419 -19.76 12.01 -28.93
CA GLU A 419 -19.76 12.98 -30.04
C GLU A 419 -18.68 12.65 -31.08
N ALA A 420 -17.46 12.31 -30.65
CA ALA A 420 -16.39 11.88 -31.56
C ALA A 420 -16.74 10.58 -32.32
N LEU A 421 -17.36 9.61 -31.64
CA LEU A 421 -17.83 8.36 -32.24
C LEU A 421 -19.00 8.60 -33.21
N GLN A 422 -19.93 9.50 -32.88
CA GLN A 422 -21.03 9.87 -33.77
C GLN A 422 -20.52 10.58 -35.03
N ALA A 423 -19.54 11.48 -34.90
CA ALA A 423 -18.89 12.11 -36.05
C ALA A 423 -18.20 11.07 -36.94
N THR A 424 -17.47 10.13 -36.32
CA THR A 424 -16.81 9.03 -37.03
C THR A 424 -17.81 8.11 -37.74
N ASN A 425 -18.91 7.76 -37.07
CA ASN A 425 -19.94 6.88 -37.64
C ASN A 425 -20.70 7.57 -38.80
N THR A 426 -20.95 8.87 -38.68
CA THR A 426 -21.51 9.68 -39.78
C THR A 426 -20.58 9.67 -40.99
N HIS A 427 -19.27 9.88 -40.76
CA HIS A 427 -18.27 9.81 -41.83
C HIS A 427 -18.20 8.41 -42.47
N LEU A 428 -18.18 7.34 -41.66
CA LEU A 428 -18.18 5.96 -42.17
C LEU A 428 -19.46 5.63 -42.95
N THR A 429 -20.61 6.14 -42.53
CA THR A 429 -21.88 5.95 -43.24
C THR A 429 -21.86 6.61 -44.61
N VAL A 430 -21.36 7.84 -44.70
CA VAL A 430 -21.15 8.54 -45.98
C VAL A 430 -20.21 7.72 -46.86
N ARG A 431 -19.07 7.27 -46.31
CA ARG A 431 -18.09 6.48 -47.06
C ARG A 431 -18.66 5.14 -47.54
N ASN A 432 -19.49 4.49 -46.74
CA ASN A 432 -20.13 3.23 -47.11
C ASN A 432 -21.17 3.43 -48.23
N ASN A 433 -21.91 4.52 -48.19
CA ASN A 433 -22.83 4.89 -49.27
C ASN A 433 -22.07 5.18 -50.58
N GLU A 434 -20.95 5.90 -50.52
CA GLU A 434 -20.07 6.13 -51.68
C GLU A 434 -19.54 4.82 -52.26
N LEU A 435 -19.03 3.92 -51.41
CA LEU A 435 -18.53 2.62 -51.84
C LEU A 435 -19.63 1.75 -52.44
N THR A 436 -20.83 1.76 -51.85
CA THR A 436 -21.98 1.02 -52.38
C THR A 436 -22.38 1.55 -53.76
N ALA A 437 -22.39 2.87 -53.96
CA ALA A 437 -22.64 3.48 -55.26
C ALA A 437 -21.55 3.13 -56.28
N ALA A 438 -20.28 3.14 -55.88
CA ALA A 438 -19.15 2.75 -56.73
C ALA A 438 -19.23 1.25 -57.13
N VAL A 439 -19.57 0.37 -56.20
CA VAL A 439 -19.77 -1.06 -56.46
C VAL A 439 -20.96 -1.28 -57.40
N ALA A 440 -22.07 -0.56 -57.21
CA ALA A 440 -23.23 -0.64 -58.10
C ALA A 440 -22.89 -0.21 -59.53
N THR A 441 -22.14 0.89 -59.67
CA THR A 441 -21.66 1.40 -60.97
C THR A 441 -20.74 0.38 -61.64
N THR A 442 -19.76 -0.15 -60.91
CA THR A 442 -18.82 -1.16 -61.42
C THR A 442 -19.55 -2.44 -61.84
N SER A 443 -20.55 -2.87 -61.05
CA SER A 443 -21.37 -4.04 -61.35
C SER A 443 -22.29 -3.84 -62.56
N ALA A 444 -22.69 -2.61 -62.86
CA ALA A 444 -23.42 -2.28 -64.08
C ALA A 444 -22.49 -2.35 -65.31
N SER A 445 -21.31 -1.73 -65.22
CA SER A 445 -20.30 -1.81 -66.30
C SER A 445 -19.85 -3.25 -66.57
N ASN A 446 -19.68 -4.08 -65.54
CA ASN A 446 -19.34 -5.50 -65.74
C ASN A 446 -20.46 -6.25 -66.48
N ARG A 447 -21.73 -6.00 -66.15
CA ARG A 447 -22.87 -6.60 -66.87
C ARG A 447 -22.92 -6.16 -68.33
N GLU A 448 -22.62 -4.90 -68.62
CA GLU A 448 -22.51 -4.42 -70.00
C GLU A 448 -21.38 -5.11 -70.75
N LEU A 449 -20.20 -5.22 -70.14
CA LEU A 449 -19.06 -5.93 -70.72
C LEU A 449 -19.36 -7.41 -70.96
N GLU A 450 -20.02 -8.10 -70.03
CA GLU A 450 -20.46 -9.48 -70.20
C GLU A 450 -21.46 -9.63 -71.36
N ALA A 451 -22.42 -8.70 -71.49
CA ALA A 451 -23.36 -8.69 -72.61
C ALA A 451 -22.64 -8.46 -73.95
N MET A 452 -21.67 -7.53 -74.00
CA MET A 452 -20.84 -7.29 -75.19
C MET A 452 -20.00 -8.52 -75.55
N LEU A 453 -19.40 -9.19 -74.56
CA LEU A 453 -18.60 -10.39 -74.75
C LEU A 453 -19.46 -11.55 -75.28
N SER A 454 -20.67 -11.71 -74.74
CA SER A 454 -21.67 -12.68 -75.20
C SER A 454 -22.09 -12.40 -76.66
N THR A 455 -22.30 -11.13 -76.99
CA THR A 455 -22.64 -10.72 -78.37
C THR A 455 -21.50 -11.00 -79.34
N GLN A 456 -20.26 -10.67 -78.95
CA GLN A 456 -19.08 -10.99 -79.76
C GLN A 456 -18.86 -12.49 -79.93
N SER A 457 -19.07 -13.29 -78.88
CA SER A 457 -18.89 -14.74 -78.96
C SER A 457 -19.93 -15.38 -79.87
N ALA A 458 -21.20 -14.94 -79.80
CA ALA A 458 -22.24 -15.35 -80.74
C ALA A 458 -21.90 -14.96 -82.19
N GLY A 459 -21.42 -13.73 -82.41
CA GLY A 459 -20.95 -13.29 -83.72
C GLY A 459 -19.77 -14.11 -84.24
N ARG A 460 -18.83 -14.47 -83.37
CA ARG A 460 -17.69 -15.34 -83.72
C ARG A 460 -18.17 -16.73 -84.15
N ILE A 461 -19.13 -17.32 -83.43
CA ILE A 461 -19.73 -18.62 -83.77
C ILE A 461 -20.43 -18.55 -85.13
N ASP A 462 -21.17 -17.48 -85.41
CA ASP A 462 -21.83 -17.29 -86.72
C ASP A 462 -20.81 -17.20 -87.86
N LEU A 463 -19.74 -16.41 -87.69
CA LEU A 463 -18.62 -16.32 -88.63
C LEU A 463 -17.91 -17.67 -88.84
N GLU A 464 -17.70 -18.44 -87.76
CA GLU A 464 -17.15 -19.80 -87.85
C GLU A 464 -18.07 -20.73 -88.65
N ASN A 465 -19.39 -20.64 -88.46
CA ASN A 465 -20.38 -21.40 -89.23
C ASN A 465 -20.39 -21.01 -90.71
N GLN A 466 -20.41 -19.71 -91.02
CA GLN A 466 -20.33 -19.21 -92.40
C GLN A 466 -19.04 -19.65 -93.10
N LEU A 467 -17.91 -19.63 -92.38
CA LEU A 467 -16.63 -20.13 -92.90
C LEU A 467 -16.71 -21.63 -93.23
N ASN A 468 -17.32 -22.42 -92.35
CA ASN A 468 -17.52 -23.86 -92.57
C ASN A 468 -18.44 -24.13 -93.76
N GLU A 469 -19.53 -23.37 -93.92
CA GLU A 469 -20.41 -23.47 -95.09
C GLU A 469 -19.69 -23.11 -96.39
N LEU A 470 -18.92 -22.01 -96.40
CA LEU A 470 -18.13 -21.62 -97.56
C LEU A 470 -17.09 -22.68 -97.91
N ARG A 471 -16.41 -23.26 -96.93
CA ARG A 471 -15.50 -24.40 -97.14
C ARG A 471 -16.23 -25.59 -97.75
N ALA A 472 -17.39 -25.96 -97.23
CA ALA A 472 -18.20 -27.05 -97.78
C ALA A 472 -18.64 -26.77 -99.24
N ARG A 473 -18.99 -25.52 -99.57
CA ARG A 473 -19.33 -25.11 -100.94
C ARG A 473 -18.12 -25.17 -101.87
N ILE A 474 -16.96 -24.73 -101.41
CA ILE A 474 -15.69 -24.84 -102.17
C ILE A 474 -15.38 -26.32 -102.42
N ASP A 475 -15.50 -27.18 -101.42
CA ASP A 475 -15.25 -28.61 -101.55
C ASP A 475 -16.25 -29.27 -102.52
N ALA A 476 -17.53 -28.89 -102.46
CA ALA A 476 -18.55 -29.36 -103.39
C ALA A 476 -18.29 -28.90 -104.84
N GLN A 477 -17.92 -27.63 -105.04
CA GLN A 477 -17.52 -27.12 -106.36
C GLN A 477 -16.23 -27.78 -106.87
N ALA A 478 -15.26 -28.03 -106.00
CA ALA A 478 -14.05 -28.77 -106.35
C ALA A 478 -14.39 -30.20 -106.80
N ALA A 479 -15.30 -30.87 -106.09
CA ALA A 479 -15.81 -32.19 -106.46
C ALA A 479 -16.58 -32.15 -107.79
N GLU A 480 -17.40 -31.13 -108.04
CA GLU A 480 -18.12 -30.93 -109.29
C GLU A 480 -17.16 -30.65 -110.46
N ILE A 481 -16.15 -29.80 -110.28
CA ILE A 481 -15.09 -29.57 -111.27
C ILE A 481 -14.33 -30.87 -111.54
N HIS A 482 -14.02 -31.66 -110.51
CA HIS A 482 -13.40 -32.97 -110.67
C HIS A 482 -14.31 -33.93 -111.46
N GLY A 483 -15.61 -33.93 -111.17
CA GLY A 483 -16.62 -34.71 -111.89
C GLY A 483 -16.78 -34.29 -113.36
N LEU A 484 -16.83 -32.98 -113.63
CA LEU A 484 -16.85 -32.42 -114.98
C LEU A 484 -15.56 -32.70 -115.73
N ARG A 485 -14.40 -32.61 -115.10
CA ARG A 485 -13.11 -33.03 -115.70
C ARG A 485 -13.11 -34.52 -116.02
N ARG A 486 -13.68 -35.37 -115.16
CA ARG A 486 -13.82 -36.81 -115.40
C ARG A 486 -14.81 -37.10 -116.54
N SER A 487 -15.97 -36.46 -116.54
CA SER A 487 -16.99 -36.55 -117.61
C SER A 487 -16.48 -36.02 -118.94
N TRP A 488 -15.73 -34.91 -118.94
CA TRP A 488 -15.11 -34.35 -120.13
C TRP A 488 -14.03 -35.28 -120.66
N ARG A 489 -13.18 -35.86 -119.78
CA ARG A 489 -12.27 -36.94 -120.16
C ARG A 489 -13.07 -38.10 -120.79
N GLU A 490 -14.10 -38.62 -120.14
CA GLU A 490 -14.92 -39.74 -120.67
C GLU A 490 -15.63 -39.39 -121.98
N ARG A 491 -16.12 -38.15 -122.16
CA ARG A 491 -16.75 -37.66 -123.39
C ARG A 491 -15.76 -37.42 -124.52
N VAL A 492 -14.59 -36.88 -124.23
CA VAL A 492 -13.50 -36.78 -125.22
C VAL A 492 -13.06 -38.19 -125.63
N TRP A 493 -12.91 -39.13 -124.69
CA TRP A 493 -12.58 -40.52 -124.99
C TRP A 493 -13.69 -41.24 -125.77
N SER A 494 -14.97 -40.99 -125.49
CA SER A 494 -16.10 -41.60 -126.23
C SER A 494 -16.42 -40.90 -127.56
N GLY A 495 -16.15 -39.59 -127.68
CA GLY A 495 -16.23 -38.83 -128.92
C GLY A 495 -15.10 -39.16 -129.87
N LEU A 496 -13.87 -39.31 -129.36
CA LEU A 496 -12.76 -39.88 -130.14
C LEU A 496 -13.09 -41.29 -130.64
N ARG A 497 -13.78 -42.13 -129.84
CA ARG A 497 -14.26 -43.45 -130.30
C ARG A 497 -15.37 -43.37 -131.36
N ARG A 498 -16.21 -42.34 -131.36
CA ARG A 498 -17.30 -42.18 -132.34
C ARG A 498 -16.89 -41.44 -133.61
N HIS A 499 -15.76 -40.72 -133.60
CA HIS A 499 -15.22 -40.07 -134.80
C HIS A 499 -14.22 -40.95 -135.55
N TRP A 500 -13.76 -42.04 -134.93
CA TRP A 500 -12.83 -43.03 -135.53
C TRP A 500 -13.50 -44.31 -136.06
N ARG A 501 -14.83 -44.38 -135.99
CA ARG A 501 -15.65 -45.44 -136.60
C ARG A 501 -16.87 -44.74 -137.19
N ASP A 502 -16.74 -44.29 -138.43
CA ASP A 502 -17.23 -45.01 -139.63
C ASP A 502 -18.68 -44.65 -139.92
#